data_AF-A0A9N9N292-F1
#
_entry.id   AF-A0A9N9N292-F1
#
_cell.length_a   1.000
_cell.length_b   1.000
_cell.length_c   1.000
_cell.angle_alpha   90.00
_cell.angle_beta   90.00
_cell.angle_gamma   90.00
#
_symmetry.space_group_name_H-M   'P 1'
#
loop_
_entity.id
_entity.type
_entity.pdbx_description
1 polymer ?
#
loop_
_entity_poly.entity_id
_entity_poly.type
_entity_poly.pdbx_seq_one_letter_code
_entity_poly.pdbx_strand_id
1 'polypeptide(L)'
;MYRLIIYTLFIINLTSKVTSDTPDQLEVGVNILVTNTTLKVKILPTLSQDAIHIMNTNSEILNSKIRSLPVNTESEIDIDLSEVIKPGTKICESYYSDLKDQLRKTKENLCVLQIANGNIDKAINTFGEIKDNSKINDIVSFAYKDFGKINIIDNIIEFIKNLDSINEARIAYTVLFQLVKKDEPNNPISLSVWGEIENCVDCANVNNEYSLKTVNTWAYKIYNGSHQDVLDVATKYHLKFDQLLKTVIQKAYLYHSGDIKNIISFIKRLPYMSSTALGLQSLFNQMKISSGGLDNYGLIMLAQVVKETLDKVYPDASPILKDQLNNLKNGLPKSVKRLTWNGNNCTIVNANNNEFLYAAIDGLLYDKERRRVFTWPSPNIDVSGSWKIIPVDNGAYFTITSTTYNEYLYAVYDGLVLNAQNRRIFTWVPKNGMDNTGHWKLTPKNFGEYFTIESRQFNEYLYAGPSELAHDKERRNVFTWRPGGEVLLGNWKITC
;
A
#
# COMPACT_ATOMS: atom_id res chain seq x y z
N MET A 1 34.67 -20.68 -43.76
CA MET A 1 33.30 -21.23 -43.67
C MET A 1 32.26 -20.28 -44.29
N TYR A 2 32.13 -19.02 -43.86
CA TYR A 2 31.21 -18.03 -44.46
C TYR A 2 31.36 -17.82 -45.98
N ARG A 3 32.59 -17.69 -46.49
CA ARG A 3 32.84 -17.57 -47.93
C ARG A 3 32.35 -18.80 -48.70
N LEU A 4 32.59 -20.01 -48.16
CA LEU A 4 32.18 -21.27 -48.77
C LEU A 4 30.65 -21.40 -48.89
N ILE A 5 29.90 -20.98 -47.85
CA ILE A 5 28.43 -21.00 -47.83
C ILE A 5 27.85 -20.02 -48.87
N ILE A 6 28.45 -18.83 -49.01
CA ILE A 6 28.05 -17.86 -50.03
C ILE A 6 28.31 -18.42 -51.44
N TYR A 7 29.45 -19.09 -51.66
CA TYR A 7 29.73 -19.76 -52.94
C TYR A 7 28.72 -20.88 -53.24
N THR A 8 28.35 -21.70 -52.25
CA THR A 8 27.37 -22.78 -52.43
C THR A 8 25.96 -22.25 -52.71
N LEU A 9 25.49 -21.23 -51.98
CA LEU A 9 24.17 -20.63 -52.21
C LEU A 9 24.09 -19.89 -53.56
N PHE A 10 25.17 -19.23 -53.99
CA PHE A 10 25.23 -18.57 -55.29
C PHE A 10 25.20 -19.57 -56.45
N ILE A 11 25.92 -20.70 -56.32
CA ILE A 11 25.90 -21.79 -57.32
C ILE A 11 24.52 -22.48 -57.39
N ILE A 12 23.87 -22.73 -56.24
CA ILE A 12 22.53 -23.35 -56.18
C ILE A 12 21.48 -22.45 -56.84
N ASN A 13 21.52 -21.13 -56.60
CA ASN A 13 20.55 -20.19 -57.17
C ASN A 13 20.73 -20.01 -58.69
N LEU A 14 21.98 -20.09 -59.19
CA LEU A 14 22.27 -20.12 -60.62
C LEU A 14 21.75 -21.40 -61.29
N THR A 15 21.85 -22.56 -60.63
CA THR A 15 21.36 -23.84 -61.18
C THR A 15 19.84 -23.95 -61.14
N SER A 16 19.16 -23.50 -60.08
CA SER A 16 17.70 -23.61 -59.95
C SER A 16 16.93 -22.74 -60.94
N LYS A 17 17.49 -21.57 -61.31
CA LYS A 17 16.84 -20.61 -62.23
C LYS A 17 16.96 -21.01 -63.70
N VAL A 18 17.93 -21.87 -64.04
CA VAL A 18 18.08 -22.43 -65.38
C VAL A 18 17.09 -23.57 -65.64
N THR A 19 16.63 -24.25 -64.58
CA THR A 19 15.75 -25.43 -64.72
C THR A 19 14.25 -25.14 -64.68
N SER A 20 13.78 -23.94 -64.30
CA SER A 20 12.36 -23.74 -63.98
C SER A 20 11.45 -23.33 -65.13
N ASP A 21 11.96 -22.89 -66.29
CA ASP A 21 11.12 -22.08 -67.21
C ASP A 21 10.87 -22.65 -68.63
N THR A 22 11.27 -23.90 -68.96
CA THR A 22 10.81 -24.53 -70.23
C THR A 22 10.71 -26.07 -70.15
N PRO A 23 9.71 -26.72 -70.79
CA PRO A 23 9.52 -28.18 -70.71
C PRO A 23 10.33 -29.02 -71.71
N ASP A 24 11.06 -28.41 -72.65
CA ASP A 24 11.85 -29.15 -73.65
C ASP A 24 13.34 -29.09 -73.31
N GLN A 25 13.94 -30.26 -73.08
CA GLN A 25 15.33 -30.43 -72.66
C GLN A 25 16.32 -29.97 -73.74
N LEU A 26 16.83 -28.75 -73.59
CA LEU A 26 18.16 -28.37 -74.07
C LEU A 26 19.13 -28.46 -72.90
N GLU A 27 20.09 -29.39 -72.96
CA GLU A 27 21.26 -29.37 -72.08
C GLU A 27 22.08 -28.11 -72.38
N VAL A 28 21.82 -27.05 -71.63
CA VAL A 28 22.62 -25.84 -71.68
C VAL A 28 23.91 -26.08 -70.89
N GLY A 29 24.98 -26.48 -71.59
CA GLY A 29 26.29 -26.68 -70.96
C GLY A 29 27.00 -25.35 -70.71
N VAL A 30 26.89 -24.82 -69.50
CA VAL A 30 27.80 -23.77 -68.98
C VAL A 30 28.76 -24.43 -68.01
N ASN A 31 30.05 -24.45 -68.34
CA ASN A 31 31.08 -24.94 -67.43
C ASN A 31 31.60 -23.77 -66.59
N ILE A 32 31.32 -23.80 -65.29
CA ILE A 32 31.78 -22.80 -64.34
C ILE A 32 32.92 -23.39 -63.53
N LEU A 33 34.12 -22.82 -63.68
CA LEU A 33 35.28 -23.15 -62.85
C LEU A 33 35.55 -21.99 -61.89
N VAL A 34 35.41 -22.22 -60.59
CA VAL A 34 35.70 -21.22 -59.56
C VAL A 34 37.11 -21.46 -59.00
N THR A 35 37.97 -20.46 -59.09
CA THR A 35 39.25 -20.43 -58.36
C THR A 35 39.15 -19.49 -57.14
N ASN A 36 40.22 -19.38 -56.35
CA ASN A 36 40.23 -18.51 -55.16
C ASN A 36 40.05 -17.02 -55.46
N THR A 37 40.34 -16.57 -56.69
CA THR A 37 40.30 -15.14 -57.07
C THR A 37 39.54 -14.87 -58.36
N THR A 38 39.27 -15.89 -59.19
CA THR A 38 38.58 -15.72 -60.46
C THR A 38 37.45 -16.72 -60.65
N LEU A 39 36.35 -16.25 -61.26
CA LEU A 39 35.29 -17.08 -61.81
C LEU A 39 35.53 -17.21 -63.32
N LYS A 40 35.78 -18.43 -63.78
CA LYS A 40 35.88 -18.76 -65.21
C LYS A 40 34.55 -19.32 -65.67
N VAL A 41 33.88 -18.60 -66.57
CA VAL A 41 32.65 -19.06 -67.20
C VAL A 41 32.96 -19.41 -68.64
N LYS A 42 32.79 -20.68 -68.98
CA LYS A 42 32.94 -21.18 -70.35
C LYS A 42 31.55 -21.44 -70.95
N ILE A 43 31.22 -20.65 -71.97
CA ILE A 43 29.95 -20.73 -72.69
C ILE A 43 30.15 -21.64 -73.90
N LEU A 44 29.34 -22.71 -74.01
CA LEU A 44 29.42 -23.61 -75.17
C LEU A 44 28.70 -23.02 -76.40
N PRO A 45 29.14 -23.33 -77.63
CA PRO A 45 28.66 -22.68 -78.86
C PRO A 45 27.19 -22.91 -79.21
N THR A 46 26.50 -23.84 -78.54
CA THR A 46 25.12 -24.23 -78.83
C THR A 46 24.06 -23.33 -78.17
N LEU A 47 24.48 -22.29 -77.44
CA LEU A 47 23.60 -21.35 -76.75
C LEU A 47 22.97 -20.34 -77.74
N SER A 48 21.65 -20.41 -77.89
CA SER A 48 20.91 -19.41 -78.67
C SER A 48 20.94 -18.04 -77.98
N GLN A 49 20.78 -16.98 -78.79
CA GLN A 49 20.78 -15.59 -78.32
C GLN A 49 19.69 -15.31 -77.27
N ASP A 50 18.58 -16.05 -77.35
CA ASP A 50 17.48 -16.00 -76.39
C ASP A 50 17.87 -16.60 -75.03
N ALA A 51 18.67 -17.67 -75.01
CA ALA A 51 19.14 -18.30 -73.77
C ALA A 51 20.15 -17.41 -73.01
N ILE A 52 20.96 -16.62 -73.73
CA ILE A 52 21.85 -15.60 -73.15
C ILE A 52 21.05 -14.46 -72.51
N HIS A 53 19.88 -14.12 -73.07
CA HIS A 53 19.02 -13.07 -72.53
C HIS A 53 18.28 -13.51 -71.25
N ILE A 54 18.03 -14.81 -71.08
CA ILE A 54 17.37 -15.41 -69.92
C ILE A 54 18.30 -15.54 -68.70
N MET A 55 19.62 -15.53 -68.88
CA MET A 55 20.61 -15.54 -67.77
C MET A 55 20.70 -14.20 -67.02
N ASN A 56 19.57 -13.70 -66.51
CA ASN A 56 19.52 -12.56 -65.60
C ASN A 56 20.04 -12.97 -64.21
N THR A 57 21.34 -12.75 -64.01
CA THR A 57 21.95 -12.80 -62.68
C THR A 57 21.66 -11.49 -61.93
N ASN A 58 21.73 -11.49 -60.59
CA ASN A 58 21.56 -10.27 -59.78
C ASN A 58 22.78 -9.32 -59.86
N SER A 59 23.77 -9.60 -60.72
CA SER A 59 24.96 -8.77 -60.90
C SER A 59 24.93 -8.13 -62.28
N GLU A 60 24.67 -6.82 -62.34
CA GLU A 60 24.72 -6.04 -63.58
C GLU A 60 26.09 -6.13 -64.26
N ILE A 61 27.17 -6.28 -63.49
CA ILE A 61 28.54 -6.45 -63.99
C ILE A 61 28.70 -7.80 -64.70
N LEU A 62 28.14 -8.87 -64.13
CA LEU A 62 28.18 -10.19 -64.75
C LEU A 62 27.31 -10.22 -66.01
N ASN A 63 26.10 -9.64 -65.94
CA ASN A 63 25.20 -9.55 -67.09
C ASN A 63 25.79 -8.69 -68.21
N SER A 64 26.49 -7.59 -67.90
CA SER A 64 27.12 -6.74 -68.92
C SER A 64 28.29 -7.45 -69.60
N LYS A 65 29.14 -8.16 -68.83
CA LYS A 65 30.25 -8.96 -69.38
C LYS A 65 29.73 -10.13 -70.24
N ILE A 66 28.71 -10.85 -69.79
CA ILE A 66 28.09 -11.94 -70.58
C ILE A 66 27.46 -11.39 -71.87
N ARG A 67 26.74 -10.27 -71.81
CA ARG A 67 26.14 -9.63 -73.00
C ARG A 67 27.16 -9.10 -73.99
N SER A 68 28.39 -8.83 -73.56
CA SER A 68 29.48 -8.36 -74.42
C SER A 68 30.18 -9.47 -75.21
N LEU A 69 29.85 -10.75 -74.95
CA LEU A 69 30.46 -11.85 -75.67
C LEU A 69 29.90 -12.02 -77.10
N PRO A 70 30.78 -12.34 -78.07
CA PRO A 70 30.34 -12.70 -79.41
C PRO A 70 29.55 -14.02 -79.41
N VAL A 71 28.41 -14.02 -80.09
CA VAL A 71 27.52 -15.19 -80.23
C VAL A 71 28.18 -16.20 -81.18
N ASN A 72 28.09 -17.50 -80.85
CA ASN A 72 28.62 -18.65 -81.61
C ASN A 72 30.15 -18.87 -81.56
N THR A 73 30.87 -18.29 -80.61
CA THR A 73 32.27 -18.65 -80.35
C THR A 73 32.47 -19.14 -78.93
N GLU A 74 33.26 -20.21 -78.80
CA GLU A 74 33.72 -20.69 -77.50
C GLU A 74 34.54 -19.57 -76.85
N SER A 75 33.98 -18.98 -75.81
CA SER A 75 34.55 -17.83 -75.13
C SER A 75 34.63 -18.11 -73.63
N GLU A 76 35.78 -17.78 -73.07
CA GLU A 76 36.08 -17.92 -71.65
C GLU A 76 36.22 -16.51 -71.07
N ILE A 77 35.39 -16.16 -70.09
CA ILE A 77 35.54 -14.89 -69.37
C ILE A 77 36.19 -15.18 -68.03
N ASP A 78 37.29 -14.49 -67.76
CA ASP A 78 37.85 -14.34 -66.43
C ASP A 78 37.17 -13.16 -65.72
N ILE A 79 36.46 -13.46 -64.63
CA ILE A 79 35.81 -12.45 -63.81
C ILE A 79 36.53 -12.40 -62.46
N ASP A 80 37.12 -11.23 -62.15
CA ASP A 80 37.63 -10.98 -60.81
C ASP A 80 36.47 -11.06 -59.80
N LEU A 81 36.56 -12.01 -58.89
CA LEU A 81 35.56 -12.22 -57.86
C LEU A 81 35.39 -10.96 -56.99
N SER A 82 36.41 -10.11 -56.85
CA SER A 82 36.34 -8.88 -56.07
C SER A 82 35.29 -7.87 -56.58
N GLU A 83 35.03 -7.87 -57.90
CA GLU A 83 34.03 -7.00 -58.55
C GLU A 83 32.60 -7.52 -58.34
N VAL A 84 32.42 -8.83 -58.23
CA VAL A 84 31.11 -9.49 -58.03
C VAL A 84 30.75 -9.59 -56.54
N ILE A 85 31.75 -9.70 -55.67
CA ILE A 85 31.56 -9.88 -54.23
C ILE A 85 31.03 -8.59 -53.57
N LYS A 86 31.41 -7.39 -54.00
CA LYS A 86 30.99 -6.13 -53.35
C LYS A 86 29.46 -5.88 -53.37
N PRO A 87 28.73 -6.10 -54.48
CA PRO A 87 27.27 -6.07 -54.48
C PRO A 87 26.65 -7.29 -53.78
N GLY A 88 27.26 -8.47 -53.95
CA GLY A 88 26.80 -9.72 -53.34
C GLY A 88 26.83 -9.71 -51.81
N THR A 89 27.80 -9.05 -51.19
CA THR A 89 27.87 -8.89 -49.73
C THR A 89 26.71 -8.06 -49.19
N LYS A 90 26.29 -6.98 -49.87
CA LYS A 90 25.14 -6.19 -49.42
C LYS A 90 23.83 -6.96 -49.49
N ILE A 91 23.62 -7.75 -50.55
CA ILE A 91 22.44 -8.61 -50.69
C ILE A 91 22.45 -9.71 -49.63
N CYS A 92 23.61 -10.33 -49.37
CA CYS A 92 23.73 -11.34 -48.32
C CYS A 92 23.55 -10.75 -46.91
N GLU A 93 24.04 -9.54 -46.65
CA GLU A 93 23.85 -8.82 -45.39
C GLU A 93 22.38 -8.46 -45.17
N SER A 94 21.69 -7.95 -46.20
CA SER A 94 20.25 -7.69 -46.14
C SER A 94 19.46 -8.98 -45.88
N TYR A 95 19.74 -10.04 -46.65
CA TYR A 95 19.04 -11.32 -46.49
C TYR A 95 19.33 -11.99 -45.14
N TYR A 96 20.57 -11.88 -44.65
CA TYR A 96 20.94 -12.36 -43.33
C TYR A 96 20.26 -11.55 -42.21
N SER A 97 20.16 -10.23 -42.38
CA SER A 97 19.40 -9.37 -41.46
C SER A 97 17.92 -9.77 -41.43
N ASP A 98 17.31 -9.96 -42.60
CA ASP A 98 15.90 -10.37 -42.72
C ASP A 98 15.66 -11.74 -42.08
N LEU A 99 16.55 -12.72 -42.33
CA LEU A 99 16.48 -14.04 -41.69
C LEU A 99 16.65 -13.97 -40.18
N LYS A 100 17.57 -13.13 -39.69
CA LYS A 100 17.78 -12.91 -38.26
C LYS A 100 16.55 -12.30 -37.62
N ASP A 101 15.90 -11.36 -38.29
CA ASP A 101 14.65 -10.74 -37.84
C ASP A 101 13.48 -11.73 -37.85
N GLN A 102 13.35 -12.55 -38.89
CA GLN A 102 12.33 -13.62 -38.95
C GLN A 102 12.54 -14.66 -37.86
N LEU A 103 13.79 -15.09 -37.62
CA LEU A 103 14.12 -16.03 -36.55
C LEU A 103 13.80 -15.43 -35.18
N ARG A 104 14.16 -14.15 -34.95
CA ARG A 104 13.82 -13.44 -33.72
C ARG A 104 12.31 -13.39 -33.50
N LYS A 105 11.55 -12.98 -34.51
CA LYS A 105 10.08 -12.92 -34.44
C LYS A 105 9.44 -14.29 -34.18
N THR A 106 10.03 -15.34 -34.76
CA THR A 106 9.60 -16.73 -34.50
C THR A 106 9.84 -17.12 -33.04
N LYS A 107 10.98 -16.73 -32.45
CA LYS A 107 11.27 -16.96 -31.03
C LYS A 107 10.38 -16.15 -30.10
N GLU A 108 10.09 -14.88 -30.44
CA GLU A 108 9.14 -14.05 -29.69
C GLU A 108 7.75 -14.71 -29.65
N ASN A 109 7.23 -15.14 -30.80
CA ASN A 109 5.94 -15.84 -30.89
C ASN A 109 5.95 -17.17 -30.12
N LEU A 110 7.06 -17.92 -30.19
CA LEU A 110 7.21 -19.17 -29.45
C LEU A 110 7.21 -18.93 -27.93
N CYS A 111 7.90 -17.90 -27.46
CA CYS A 111 7.92 -17.50 -26.06
C CYS A 111 6.51 -17.15 -25.57
N VAL A 112 5.78 -16.33 -26.35
CA VAL A 112 4.39 -15.96 -26.08
C VAL A 112 3.49 -17.20 -25.95
N LEU A 113 3.58 -18.13 -26.91
CA LEU A 113 2.83 -19.39 -26.88
C LEU A 113 3.18 -20.26 -25.67
N GLN A 114 4.44 -20.29 -25.25
CA GLN A 114 4.85 -21.05 -24.07
C GLN A 114 4.30 -20.45 -22.78
N ILE A 115 4.27 -19.12 -22.65
CA ILE A 115 3.62 -18.41 -21.52
C ILE A 115 2.13 -18.75 -21.50
N ALA A 116 1.44 -18.60 -22.64
CA ALA A 116 0.01 -18.89 -22.74
C ALA A 116 -0.35 -20.32 -22.29
N ASN A 117 0.52 -21.28 -22.61
CA ASN A 117 0.35 -22.69 -22.24
C ASN A 117 0.90 -23.06 -20.85
N GLY A 118 1.38 -22.10 -20.05
CA GLY A 118 1.93 -22.34 -18.71
C GLY A 118 3.29 -23.06 -18.69
N ASN A 119 3.99 -23.14 -19.82
CA ASN A 119 5.31 -23.78 -19.92
C ASN A 119 6.44 -22.78 -19.55
N ILE A 120 6.45 -22.30 -18.30
CA ILE A 120 7.23 -21.13 -17.88
C ILE A 120 8.74 -21.33 -18.06
N ASP A 121 9.30 -22.48 -17.67
CA ASP A 121 10.73 -22.75 -17.84
C ASP A 121 11.18 -22.68 -19.32
N LYS A 122 10.33 -23.15 -20.24
CA LYS A 122 10.62 -23.08 -21.68
C LYS A 122 10.54 -21.65 -22.19
N ALA A 123 9.58 -20.87 -21.68
CA ALA A 123 9.45 -19.46 -22.00
C ALA A 123 10.68 -18.66 -21.56
N ILE A 124 11.16 -18.87 -20.32
CA ILE A 124 12.38 -18.22 -19.80
C ILE A 124 13.59 -18.56 -20.68
N ASN A 125 13.79 -19.85 -21.00
CA ASN A 125 14.90 -20.26 -21.86
C ASN A 125 14.80 -19.63 -23.27
N THR A 126 13.61 -19.64 -23.86
CA THR A 126 13.37 -19.04 -25.19
C THR A 126 13.60 -17.53 -25.16
N PHE A 127 13.22 -16.84 -24.08
CA PHE A 127 13.49 -15.42 -23.87
C PHE A 127 14.99 -15.12 -23.76
N GLY A 128 15.73 -15.92 -22.99
CA GLY A 128 17.19 -15.80 -22.88
C GLY A 128 17.91 -15.95 -24.23
N GLU A 129 17.35 -16.73 -25.16
CA GLU A 129 17.89 -16.88 -26.51
C GLU A 129 17.63 -15.68 -27.45
N ILE A 130 16.65 -14.82 -27.15
CA ILE A 130 16.34 -13.63 -27.97
C ILE A 130 17.44 -12.58 -27.81
N LYS A 131 18.12 -12.53 -26.66
CA LYS A 131 19.24 -11.60 -26.34
C LYS A 131 18.91 -10.12 -26.56
N ASP A 132 17.65 -9.74 -26.41
CA ASP A 132 17.15 -8.37 -26.58
C ASP A 132 16.09 -8.06 -25.52
N ASN A 133 16.56 -7.51 -24.39
CA ASN A 133 15.71 -7.22 -23.24
C ASN A 133 14.61 -6.19 -23.53
N SER A 134 14.75 -5.40 -24.61
CA SER A 134 13.71 -4.45 -25.02
C SER A 134 12.42 -5.15 -25.45
N LYS A 135 12.51 -6.44 -25.80
CA LYS A 135 11.39 -7.27 -26.28
C LYS A 135 10.48 -7.80 -25.19
N ILE A 136 10.84 -7.67 -23.92
CA ILE A 136 9.99 -8.14 -22.83
C ILE A 136 8.61 -7.44 -22.83
N ASN A 137 8.57 -6.17 -23.23
CA ASN A 137 7.32 -5.40 -23.36
C ASN A 137 6.40 -5.98 -24.43
N ASP A 138 6.98 -6.33 -25.58
CA ASP A 138 6.28 -6.89 -26.73
C ASP A 138 5.71 -8.27 -26.34
N ILE A 139 6.54 -9.13 -25.75
CA ILE A 139 6.17 -10.50 -25.34
C ILE A 139 5.02 -10.48 -24.32
N VAL A 140 5.13 -9.68 -23.25
CA VAL A 140 4.06 -9.58 -22.24
C VAL A 140 2.79 -9.00 -22.86
N SER A 141 2.92 -8.00 -23.73
CA SER A 141 1.78 -7.40 -24.42
C SER A 141 1.06 -8.40 -25.33
N PHE A 142 1.80 -9.18 -26.11
CA PHE A 142 1.23 -10.16 -27.02
C PHE A 142 0.65 -11.35 -26.26
N ALA A 143 1.34 -11.87 -25.24
CA ALA A 143 0.79 -12.91 -24.37
C ALA A 143 -0.58 -12.50 -23.82
N TYR A 144 -0.66 -11.31 -23.21
CA TYR A 144 -1.90 -10.81 -22.63
C TYR A 144 -3.02 -10.57 -23.67
N LYS A 145 -2.70 -9.96 -24.81
CA LYS A 145 -3.70 -9.58 -25.84
C LYS A 145 -4.21 -10.78 -26.64
N ASP A 146 -3.34 -11.72 -26.98
CA ASP A 146 -3.64 -12.74 -28.00
C ASP A 146 -4.25 -14.02 -27.40
N PHE A 147 -4.04 -14.30 -26.10
CA PHE A 147 -4.42 -15.58 -25.48
C PHE A 147 -5.49 -15.48 -24.38
N GLY A 148 -6.14 -14.33 -24.24
CA GLY A 148 -7.33 -14.18 -23.39
C GLY A 148 -7.02 -13.64 -21.99
N LYS A 149 -7.46 -12.40 -21.77
CA LYS A 149 -7.06 -11.46 -20.72
C LYS A 149 -7.10 -11.95 -19.27
N ILE A 150 -7.92 -12.93 -18.88
CA ILE A 150 -8.06 -13.34 -17.47
C ILE A 150 -7.40 -14.71 -17.21
N ASN A 151 -7.54 -15.67 -18.12
CA ASN A 151 -7.17 -17.07 -17.85
C ASN A 151 -5.66 -17.33 -17.90
N ILE A 152 -4.87 -16.38 -18.40
CA ILE A 152 -3.42 -16.51 -18.57
C ILE A 152 -2.62 -15.55 -17.68
N ILE A 153 -3.28 -14.68 -16.91
CA ILE A 153 -2.58 -13.67 -16.09
C ILE A 153 -1.61 -14.36 -15.13
N ASP A 154 -2.02 -15.45 -14.49
CA ASP A 154 -1.18 -16.18 -13.55
C ASP A 154 0.09 -16.72 -14.22
N ASN A 155 -0.03 -17.22 -15.46
CA ASN A 155 1.13 -17.66 -16.24
C ASN A 155 2.06 -16.50 -16.61
N ILE A 156 1.52 -15.33 -16.95
CA ILE A 156 2.32 -14.14 -17.23
C ILE A 156 3.04 -13.68 -15.97
N ILE A 157 2.35 -13.64 -14.82
CA ILE A 157 2.97 -13.30 -13.53
C ILE A 157 4.10 -14.28 -13.20
N GLU A 158 3.86 -15.58 -13.35
CA GLU A 158 4.85 -16.61 -13.07
C GLU A 158 6.07 -16.50 -14.00
N PHE A 159 5.85 -16.21 -15.30
CA PHE A 159 6.93 -15.89 -16.22
C PHE A 159 7.76 -14.69 -15.76
N ILE A 160 7.10 -13.60 -15.34
CA ILE A 160 7.80 -12.39 -14.89
C ILE A 160 8.62 -12.65 -13.61
N LYS A 161 8.11 -13.47 -12.69
CA LYS A 161 8.80 -13.85 -11.45
C LYS A 161 10.10 -14.62 -11.70
N ASN A 162 10.16 -15.38 -12.78
CA ASN A 162 11.32 -16.22 -13.13
C ASN A 162 12.34 -15.51 -14.05
N LEU A 163 12.18 -14.20 -14.30
CA LEU A 163 13.19 -13.41 -15.03
C LEU A 163 14.42 -13.16 -14.15
N ASP A 164 15.62 -13.40 -14.68
CA ASP A 164 16.89 -13.25 -13.96
C ASP A 164 17.21 -11.79 -13.57
N SER A 165 16.64 -10.82 -14.30
CA SER A 165 16.92 -9.40 -14.16
C SER A 165 15.75 -8.66 -13.53
N ILE A 166 15.98 -8.06 -12.37
CA ILE A 166 14.99 -7.21 -11.68
C ILE A 166 14.48 -6.08 -12.57
N ASN A 167 15.34 -5.54 -13.45
CA ASN A 167 14.94 -4.49 -14.37
C ASN A 167 13.96 -4.99 -15.43
N GLU A 168 14.19 -6.20 -15.96
CA GLU A 168 13.26 -6.84 -16.92
C GLU A 168 11.92 -7.15 -16.25
N ALA A 169 11.96 -7.73 -15.04
CA ALA A 169 10.75 -8.00 -14.27
C ALA A 169 9.92 -6.72 -14.03
N ARG A 170 10.58 -5.63 -13.64
CA ARG A 170 9.93 -4.32 -13.46
C ARG A 170 9.28 -3.78 -14.73
N ILE A 171 9.99 -3.86 -15.85
CA ILE A 171 9.49 -3.41 -17.16
C ILE A 171 8.26 -4.24 -17.56
N ALA A 172 8.37 -5.58 -17.45
CA ALA A 172 7.32 -6.53 -17.77
C ALA A 172 6.04 -6.30 -16.95
N TYR A 173 6.18 -6.18 -15.63
CA TYR A 173 5.08 -5.90 -14.73
C TYR A 173 4.38 -4.56 -15.03
N THR A 174 5.15 -3.53 -15.40
CA THR A 174 4.61 -2.20 -15.74
C THR A 174 3.68 -2.30 -16.95
N VAL A 175 4.09 -3.05 -17.98
CA VAL A 175 3.28 -3.28 -19.17
C VAL A 175 2.02 -4.07 -18.85
N LEU A 176 2.15 -5.19 -18.11
CA LEU A 176 0.99 -6.01 -17.72
C LEU A 176 -0.05 -5.16 -16.96
N PHE A 177 0.40 -4.32 -16.02
CA PHE A 177 -0.49 -3.44 -15.27
C PHE A 177 -1.24 -2.45 -16.16
N GLN A 178 -0.55 -1.78 -17.10
CA GLN A 178 -1.18 -0.83 -18.00
C GLN A 178 -2.27 -1.49 -18.85
N LEU A 179 -2.04 -2.74 -19.27
CA LEU A 179 -2.99 -3.53 -20.03
C LEU A 179 -4.20 -3.95 -19.19
N VAL A 180 -3.97 -4.53 -18.00
CA VAL A 180 -5.05 -4.94 -17.08
C VAL A 180 -5.91 -3.75 -16.66
N LYS A 181 -5.29 -2.63 -16.27
CA LYS A 181 -6.01 -1.41 -15.85
C LYS A 181 -6.86 -0.83 -16.98
N LYS A 182 -6.36 -0.87 -18.22
CA LYS A 182 -7.09 -0.37 -19.39
C LYS A 182 -8.33 -1.20 -19.67
N ASP A 183 -8.23 -2.52 -19.51
CA ASP A 183 -9.31 -3.43 -19.84
C ASP A 183 -10.34 -3.57 -18.72
N GLU A 184 -9.91 -3.58 -17.45
CA GLU A 184 -10.81 -3.76 -16.30
C GLU A 184 -10.38 -2.92 -15.08
N PRO A 185 -10.75 -1.62 -15.04
CA PRO A 185 -10.26 -0.68 -14.02
C PRO A 185 -10.66 -1.01 -12.57
N ASN A 186 -11.62 -1.94 -12.37
CA ASN A 186 -12.13 -2.34 -11.05
C ASN A 186 -11.87 -3.82 -10.71
N ASN A 187 -11.07 -4.55 -11.50
CA ASN A 187 -10.85 -5.99 -11.28
C ASN A 187 -9.90 -6.25 -10.09
N PRO A 188 -10.26 -7.09 -9.10
CA PRO A 188 -9.38 -7.52 -8.00
C PRO A 188 -8.02 -8.08 -8.43
N ILE A 189 -7.92 -8.67 -9.62
CA ILE A 189 -6.65 -9.15 -10.19
C ILE A 189 -5.65 -8.00 -10.37
N SER A 190 -6.13 -6.79 -10.68
CA SER A 190 -5.28 -5.58 -10.75
C SER A 190 -4.64 -5.22 -9.41
N LEU A 191 -5.26 -5.62 -8.28
CA LEU A 191 -4.70 -5.47 -6.94
C LEU A 191 -3.68 -6.57 -6.61
N SER A 192 -3.88 -7.80 -7.09
CA SER A 192 -2.92 -8.90 -6.89
C SER A 192 -1.62 -8.67 -7.67
N VAL A 193 -1.72 -8.24 -8.93
CA VAL A 193 -0.57 -7.80 -9.75
C VAL A 193 0.14 -6.65 -9.04
N TRP A 194 -0.60 -5.78 -8.35
CA TRP A 194 -0.02 -4.68 -7.59
C TRP A 194 0.78 -5.12 -6.37
N GLY A 195 0.32 -6.15 -5.64
CA GLY A 195 1.07 -6.74 -4.54
C GLY A 195 2.40 -7.36 -5.00
N GLU A 196 2.40 -8.02 -6.15
CA GLU A 196 3.62 -8.62 -6.73
C GLU A 196 4.59 -7.55 -7.27
N ILE A 197 4.06 -6.48 -7.87
CA ILE A 197 4.87 -5.31 -8.26
C ILE A 197 5.50 -4.64 -7.04
N GLU A 198 4.74 -4.45 -5.97
CA GLU A 198 5.25 -3.88 -4.72
C GLU A 198 6.37 -4.75 -4.12
N ASN A 199 6.25 -6.09 -4.18
CA ASN A 199 7.30 -7.00 -3.72
C ASN A 199 8.59 -6.94 -4.57
N CYS A 200 8.49 -6.77 -5.89
CA CYS A 200 9.66 -6.66 -6.77
C CYS A 200 10.31 -5.27 -6.75
N VAL A 201 9.54 -4.21 -6.52
CA VAL A 201 10.03 -2.82 -6.46
C VAL A 201 10.75 -2.51 -5.13
N ASP A 202 10.46 -3.28 -4.07
CA ASP A 202 11.00 -3.09 -2.72
C ASP A 202 12.53 -3.20 -2.60
N CYS A 203 13.22 -3.76 -3.60
CA CYS A 203 14.68 -3.99 -3.57
C CYS A 203 15.51 -2.86 -4.21
N ALA A 204 14.97 -2.08 -5.16
CA ALA A 204 15.80 -1.29 -6.07
C ALA A 204 15.58 0.23 -6.05
N ASN A 205 14.47 0.74 -5.51
CA ASN A 205 14.11 2.16 -5.71
C ASN A 205 13.55 2.84 -4.46
N VAL A 206 14.24 2.70 -3.33
CA VAL A 206 13.79 3.30 -2.07
C VAL A 206 14.09 4.80 -1.95
N ASN A 207 14.53 5.46 -3.03
CA ASN A 207 14.92 6.88 -3.00
C ASN A 207 13.96 7.82 -3.73
N ASN A 208 12.99 7.35 -4.51
CA ASN A 208 12.01 8.23 -5.15
C ASN A 208 10.64 7.55 -5.25
N GLU A 209 9.66 8.16 -4.59
CA GLU A 209 8.23 7.83 -4.62
C GLU A 209 7.83 6.48 -3.99
N TYR A 210 7.70 6.48 -2.66
CA TYR A 210 6.53 5.80 -2.11
C TYR A 210 5.30 6.48 -2.70
N SER A 211 4.63 5.77 -3.60
CA SER A 211 3.46 6.30 -4.28
C SER A 211 2.41 6.72 -3.22
N LEU A 212 1.69 7.81 -3.49
CA LEU A 212 0.55 8.24 -2.67
C LEU A 212 -0.43 7.08 -2.38
N LYS A 213 -0.48 6.08 -3.27
CA LYS A 213 -1.27 4.84 -3.15
C LYS A 213 -0.80 3.95 -2.00
N THR A 214 0.50 3.79 -1.78
CA THR A 214 1.04 2.99 -0.66
C THR A 214 0.69 3.64 0.67
N VAL A 215 0.88 4.95 0.80
CA VAL A 215 0.52 5.70 2.01
C VAL A 215 -0.97 5.60 2.31
N ASN A 216 -1.84 5.73 1.30
CA ASN A 216 -3.28 5.54 1.45
C ASN A 216 -3.62 4.12 1.91
N THR A 217 -2.97 3.11 1.32
CA THR A 217 -3.19 1.70 1.66
C THR A 217 -2.81 1.41 3.12
N TRP A 218 -1.64 1.88 3.56
CA TRP A 218 -1.21 1.72 4.95
C TRP A 218 -2.11 2.49 5.92
N ALA A 219 -2.49 3.72 5.58
CA ALA A 219 -3.41 4.51 6.40
C ALA A 219 -4.77 3.80 6.56
N TYR A 220 -5.29 3.18 5.51
CA TYR A 220 -6.52 2.39 5.56
C TYR A 220 -6.35 1.12 6.39
N LYS A 221 -5.23 0.40 6.25
CA LYS A 221 -4.91 -0.77 7.08
C LYS A 221 -4.82 -0.43 8.57
N ILE A 222 -4.17 0.69 8.91
CA ILE A 222 -4.08 1.21 10.29
C ILE A 222 -5.46 1.55 10.83
N TYR A 223 -6.26 2.27 10.06
CA TYR A 223 -7.62 2.63 10.44
C TYR A 223 -8.49 1.39 10.75
N ASN A 224 -8.44 0.35 9.92
CA ASN A 224 -9.23 -0.87 10.13
C ASN A 224 -8.64 -1.87 11.14
N GLY A 225 -7.52 -1.54 11.80
CA GLY A 225 -6.85 -2.44 12.73
C GLY A 225 -6.05 -3.58 12.07
N SER A 226 -6.04 -3.68 10.74
CA SER A 226 -5.30 -4.69 9.95
C SER A 226 -3.87 -4.26 9.65
N HIS A 227 -3.14 -3.80 10.67
CA HIS A 227 -1.88 -3.09 10.51
C HIS A 227 -0.63 -3.94 10.73
N GLN A 228 -0.73 -5.28 10.72
CA GLN A 228 0.42 -6.16 10.94
C GLN A 228 1.47 -5.98 9.84
N ASP A 229 1.08 -6.04 8.56
CA ASP A 229 2.00 -5.85 7.44
C ASP A 229 2.72 -4.50 7.51
N VAL A 230 2.04 -3.46 8.00
CA VAL A 230 2.63 -2.12 8.17
C VAL A 230 3.69 -2.11 9.28
N LEU A 231 3.46 -2.87 10.37
CA LEU A 231 4.45 -3.05 11.43
C LEU A 231 5.65 -3.86 10.95
N ASP A 232 5.45 -4.86 10.10
CA ASP A 232 6.54 -5.67 9.55
C ASP A 232 7.46 -4.80 8.66
N VAL A 233 6.85 -3.93 7.83
CA VAL A 233 7.57 -2.91 7.04
C VAL A 233 8.31 -1.92 7.95
N ALA A 234 7.65 -1.41 9.01
CA ALA A 234 8.27 -0.49 9.96
C ALA A 234 9.48 -1.10 10.67
N THR A 235 9.42 -2.40 10.96
CA THR A 235 10.51 -3.17 11.57
C THR A 235 11.69 -3.31 10.62
N LYS A 236 11.42 -3.70 9.36
CA LYS A 236 12.44 -3.93 8.34
C LYS A 236 13.11 -2.64 7.84
N TYR A 237 12.38 -1.52 7.78
CA TYR A 237 12.83 -0.29 7.11
C TYR A 237 12.70 0.98 7.97
N HIS A 238 13.02 0.90 9.27
CA HIS A 238 12.85 1.98 10.26
C HIS A 238 13.05 3.42 9.76
N LEU A 239 14.25 3.78 9.29
CA LEU A 239 14.59 5.16 8.93
C LEU A 239 13.74 5.73 7.80
N LYS A 240 13.38 4.87 6.83
CA LYS A 240 12.53 5.25 5.68
C LYS A 240 11.07 5.31 6.09
N PHE A 241 10.66 4.39 6.95
CA PHE A 241 9.31 4.36 7.48
C PHE A 241 8.99 5.63 8.28
N ASP A 242 9.93 6.12 9.10
CA ASP A 242 9.74 7.36 9.89
C ASP A 242 9.44 8.58 9.02
N GLN A 243 10.03 8.69 7.82
CA GLN A 243 9.76 9.78 6.88
C GLN A 243 8.31 9.77 6.39
N LEU A 244 7.72 8.59 6.24
CA LEU A 244 6.34 8.40 5.78
C LEU A 244 5.33 8.37 6.92
N LEU A 245 5.76 7.97 8.12
CA LEU A 245 4.92 7.71 9.27
C LEU A 245 4.00 8.90 9.57
N LYS A 246 4.54 10.13 9.52
CA LYS A 246 3.75 11.35 9.69
C LYS A 246 2.55 11.39 8.74
N THR A 247 2.79 11.23 7.44
CA THR A 247 1.75 11.29 6.40
C THR A 247 0.76 10.13 6.54
N VAL A 248 1.25 8.94 6.88
CA VAL A 248 0.43 7.73 7.11
C VAL A 248 -0.53 7.95 8.28
N ILE A 249 -0.05 8.44 9.43
CA ILE A 249 -0.88 8.72 10.61
C ILE A 249 -1.90 9.83 10.33
N GLN A 250 -1.48 10.89 9.65
CA GLN A 250 -2.37 11.99 9.27
C GLN A 250 -3.52 11.49 8.39
N LYS A 251 -3.22 10.68 7.37
CA LYS A 251 -4.26 10.09 6.50
C LYS A 251 -5.13 9.07 7.23
N ALA A 252 -4.55 8.24 8.10
CA ALA A 252 -5.31 7.28 8.89
C ALA A 252 -6.36 7.98 9.75
N TYR A 253 -5.99 9.10 10.37
CA TYR A 253 -6.92 9.93 11.14
C TYR A 253 -8.01 10.57 10.27
N LEU A 254 -7.65 11.05 9.07
CA LEU A 254 -8.61 11.66 8.14
C LEU A 254 -9.63 10.67 7.56
N TYR A 255 -9.35 9.37 7.52
CA TYR A 255 -10.34 8.38 7.10
C TYR A 255 -11.54 8.33 8.05
N HIS A 256 -11.31 8.46 9.37
CA HIS A 256 -12.39 8.53 10.34
C HIS A 256 -11.91 9.12 11.68
N SER A 257 -12.10 10.42 11.87
CA SER A 257 -11.65 11.15 13.07
C SER A 257 -12.24 10.63 14.40
N GLY A 258 -13.33 9.85 14.34
CA GLY A 258 -14.00 9.27 15.51
C GLY A 258 -13.41 7.97 16.09
N ASP A 259 -12.58 7.24 15.32
CA ASP A 259 -12.04 5.94 15.76
C ASP A 259 -10.50 5.93 15.78
N ILE A 260 -9.97 6.67 16.75
CA ILE A 260 -8.53 6.79 17.03
C ILE A 260 -7.94 5.53 17.68
N LYS A 261 -8.77 4.59 18.15
CA LYS A 261 -8.31 3.42 18.93
C LYS A 261 -7.32 2.58 18.12
N ASN A 262 -7.62 2.33 16.86
CA ASN A 262 -6.76 1.52 15.98
C ASN A 262 -5.45 2.24 15.64
N ILE A 263 -5.49 3.57 15.47
CA ILE A 263 -4.29 4.39 15.24
C ILE A 263 -3.37 4.38 16.47
N ILE A 264 -3.94 4.58 17.67
CA ILE A 264 -3.17 4.49 18.92
C ILE A 264 -2.60 3.09 19.12
N SER A 265 -3.41 2.04 18.88
CA SER A 265 -2.95 0.65 18.95
C SER A 265 -1.75 0.39 18.03
N PHE A 266 -1.82 0.89 16.79
CA PHE A 266 -0.70 0.83 15.85
C PHE A 266 0.55 1.55 16.39
N ILE A 267 0.42 2.80 16.84
CA ILE A 267 1.54 3.60 17.36
C ILE A 267 2.20 2.93 18.58
N LYS A 268 1.41 2.35 19.50
CA LYS A 268 1.92 1.61 20.67
C LYS A 268 2.75 0.37 20.29
N ARG A 269 2.51 -0.19 19.10
CA ARG A 269 3.15 -1.41 18.61
C ARG A 269 4.33 -1.13 17.68
N LEU A 270 4.66 0.14 17.42
CA LEU A 270 5.83 0.48 16.62
C LEU A 270 7.11 -0.04 17.30
N PRO A 271 8.05 -0.60 16.51
CA PRO A 271 9.23 -1.29 17.05
C PRO A 271 10.25 -0.35 17.72
N TYR A 272 10.24 0.94 17.38
CA TYR A 272 11.20 1.92 17.88
C TYR A 272 10.50 3.06 18.62
N MET A 273 11.04 3.47 19.77
CA MET A 273 10.49 4.54 20.58
C MET A 273 10.49 5.90 19.88
N SER A 274 11.48 6.16 19.01
CA SER A 274 11.52 7.34 18.13
C SER A 274 10.31 7.37 17.20
N SER A 275 9.98 6.24 16.56
CA SER A 275 8.79 6.09 15.72
C SER A 275 7.51 6.27 16.53
N THR A 276 7.44 5.71 17.76
CA THR A 276 6.29 5.92 18.66
C THR A 276 6.08 7.40 18.97
N ALA A 277 7.12 8.12 19.38
CA ALA A 277 7.02 9.55 19.67
C ALA A 277 6.64 10.38 18.44
N LEU A 278 7.22 10.07 17.27
CA LEU A 278 6.86 10.70 16.00
C LEU A 278 5.40 10.44 15.60
N GLY A 279 4.94 9.20 15.79
CA GLY A 279 3.55 8.81 15.56
C GLY A 279 2.57 9.56 16.48
N LEU A 280 2.86 9.61 17.79
CA LEU A 280 2.07 10.37 18.76
C LEU A 280 2.03 11.87 18.42
N GLN A 281 3.18 12.45 18.04
CA GLN A 281 3.25 13.86 17.65
C GLN A 281 2.45 14.15 16.39
N SER A 282 2.54 13.28 15.39
CA SER A 282 1.82 13.40 14.13
C SER A 282 0.30 13.31 14.36
N LEU A 283 -0.14 12.38 15.21
CA LEU A 283 -1.53 12.23 15.60
C LEU A 283 -2.04 13.47 16.34
N PHE A 284 -1.33 13.94 17.36
CA PHE A 284 -1.71 15.12 18.13
C PHE A 284 -1.81 16.38 17.26
N ASN A 285 -0.84 16.60 16.38
CA ASN A 285 -0.86 17.72 15.44
C ASN A 285 -2.06 17.64 14.48
N GLN A 286 -2.39 16.44 13.99
CA GLN A 286 -3.55 16.25 13.12
C GLN A 286 -4.86 16.50 13.86
N MET A 287 -4.99 16.04 15.11
CA MET A 287 -6.16 16.32 15.95
C MET A 287 -6.37 17.83 16.13
N LYS A 288 -5.30 18.60 16.39
CA LYS A 288 -5.39 20.06 16.55
C LYS A 288 -5.96 20.80 15.35
N ILE A 289 -5.69 20.33 14.12
CA ILE A 289 -6.10 21.02 12.89
C ILE A 289 -7.40 20.50 12.28
N SER A 290 -7.91 19.35 12.74
CA SER A 290 -9.11 18.74 12.17
C SER A 290 -10.39 19.34 12.76
N SER A 291 -11.52 19.24 12.04
CA SER A 291 -12.83 19.67 12.55
C SER A 291 -13.20 18.88 13.82
N GLY A 292 -13.61 19.58 14.88
CA GLY A 292 -13.79 19.01 16.22
C GLY A 292 -12.53 19.09 17.11
N GLY A 293 -11.37 19.42 16.55
CA GLY A 293 -10.17 19.79 17.29
C GLY A 293 -9.77 18.80 18.38
N LEU A 294 -9.49 19.35 19.56
CA LEU A 294 -9.13 18.59 20.76
C LEU A 294 -10.34 18.08 21.55
N ASP A 295 -11.57 18.21 21.02
CA ASP A 295 -12.81 17.83 21.68
C ASP A 295 -13.20 16.38 21.36
N ASN A 296 -12.25 15.47 21.58
CA ASN A 296 -12.35 14.05 21.23
C ASN A 296 -11.84 13.19 22.39
N TYR A 297 -12.57 12.13 22.76
CA TYR A 297 -12.19 11.21 23.85
C TYR A 297 -10.81 10.56 23.61
N GLY A 298 -10.43 10.39 22.34
CA GLY A 298 -9.12 9.93 21.91
C GLY A 298 -7.96 10.78 22.39
N LEU A 299 -8.19 12.04 22.77
CA LEU A 299 -7.16 12.90 23.34
C LEU A 299 -6.67 12.37 24.69
N ILE A 300 -7.57 11.83 25.51
CA ILE A 300 -7.20 11.25 26.79
C ILE A 300 -6.45 9.93 26.58
N MET A 301 -6.86 9.12 25.60
CA MET A 301 -6.12 7.92 25.21
C MET A 301 -4.69 8.27 24.76
N LEU A 302 -4.54 9.29 23.90
CA LEU A 302 -3.22 9.78 23.46
C LEU A 302 -2.38 10.25 24.65
N ALA A 303 -2.97 11.03 25.56
CA ALA A 303 -2.29 11.53 26.76
C ALA A 303 -1.80 10.37 27.64
N GLN A 304 -2.62 9.33 27.79
CA GLN A 304 -2.26 8.14 28.55
C GLN A 304 -1.06 7.44 27.89
N VAL A 305 -1.07 7.25 26.56
CA VAL A 305 0.07 6.62 25.87
C VAL A 305 1.33 7.47 25.96
N VAL A 306 1.22 8.80 25.94
CA VAL A 306 2.36 9.70 26.19
C VAL A 306 2.92 9.48 27.61
N LYS A 307 2.05 9.34 28.62
CA LYS A 307 2.47 9.01 30.00
C LYS A 307 3.17 7.66 30.08
N GLU A 308 2.57 6.59 29.55
CA GLU A 308 3.18 5.25 29.52
C GLU A 308 4.54 5.27 28.82
N THR A 309 4.64 6.01 27.71
CA THR A 309 5.89 6.12 26.96
C THR A 309 6.94 6.87 27.78
N LEU A 310 6.60 8.00 28.39
CA LEU A 310 7.52 8.75 29.27
C LEU A 310 7.99 7.90 30.46
N ASP A 311 7.09 7.16 31.11
CA ASP A 311 7.39 6.33 32.27
C ASP A 311 8.35 5.17 31.90
N LYS A 312 8.22 4.60 30.70
CA LYS A 312 9.13 3.56 30.18
C LYS A 312 10.51 4.09 29.76
N VAL A 313 10.55 5.31 29.26
CA VAL A 313 11.72 5.94 28.59
C VAL A 313 12.75 6.49 29.58
N TYR A 314 12.38 6.73 30.84
CA TYR A 314 13.11 7.70 31.66
C TYR A 314 14.52 7.35 32.17
N PRO A 315 15.01 6.09 32.25
CA PRO A 315 16.43 5.87 32.54
C PRO A 315 17.32 6.19 31.32
N ASP A 316 17.09 5.55 30.18
CA ASP A 316 18.12 5.40 29.12
C ASP A 316 17.87 6.14 27.81
N ALA A 317 16.74 6.85 27.69
CA ALA A 317 16.41 7.50 26.43
C ALA A 317 17.24 8.74 26.11
N SER A 318 17.43 8.99 24.80
CA SER A 318 18.11 10.19 24.30
C SER A 318 17.38 11.47 24.74
N PRO A 319 18.11 12.56 25.01
CA PRO A 319 17.50 13.86 25.36
C PRO A 319 16.46 14.34 24.33
N ILE A 320 16.74 14.12 23.04
CA ILE A 320 15.84 14.49 21.92
C ILE A 320 14.47 13.82 22.07
N LEU A 321 14.44 12.52 22.39
CA LEU A 321 13.20 11.78 22.57
C LEU A 321 12.43 12.26 23.81
N LYS A 322 13.13 12.53 24.91
CA LYS A 322 12.55 13.09 26.14
C LYS A 322 11.91 14.46 25.85
N ASP A 323 12.60 15.32 25.12
CA ASP A 323 12.10 16.64 24.75
C ASP A 323 10.86 16.56 23.84
N GLN A 324 10.85 15.66 22.86
CA GLN A 324 9.69 15.43 22.00
C GLN A 324 8.44 15.02 22.80
N LEU A 325 8.58 14.05 23.71
CA LEU A 325 7.47 13.57 24.54
C LEU A 325 7.03 14.62 25.58
N ASN A 326 7.96 15.39 26.16
CA ASN A 326 7.63 16.49 27.05
C ASN A 326 6.90 17.63 26.32
N ASN A 327 7.29 17.93 25.09
CA ASN A 327 6.60 18.90 24.25
C ASN A 327 5.15 18.46 23.97
N LEU A 328 4.94 17.16 23.71
CA LEU A 328 3.59 16.59 23.59
C LEU A 328 2.79 16.76 24.89
N LYS A 329 3.36 16.32 26.02
CA LYS A 329 2.75 16.49 27.35
C LYS A 329 2.37 17.93 27.63
N ASN A 330 3.25 18.87 27.30
CA ASN A 330 3.04 20.30 27.54
C ASN A 330 2.02 20.94 26.59
N GLY A 331 1.84 20.36 25.39
CA GLY A 331 0.82 20.78 24.43
C GLY A 331 -0.61 20.36 24.78
N LEU A 332 -0.78 19.37 25.67
CA LEU A 332 -2.10 18.90 26.10
C LEU A 332 -2.88 19.98 26.89
N PRO A 333 -4.22 20.02 26.78
CA PRO A 333 -5.06 20.81 27.68
C PRO A 333 -4.71 20.58 29.15
N LYS A 334 -4.73 21.67 29.94
CA LYS A 334 -4.34 21.64 31.36
C LYS A 334 -5.13 20.60 32.15
N SER A 335 -6.43 20.50 31.91
CA SER A 335 -7.33 19.53 32.54
C SER A 335 -7.01 18.09 32.15
N VAL A 336 -6.83 17.80 30.86
CA VAL A 336 -6.44 16.46 30.36
C VAL A 336 -5.08 16.04 30.93
N LYS A 337 -4.11 16.95 30.96
CA LYS A 337 -2.79 16.71 31.56
C LYS A 337 -2.92 16.40 33.06
N ARG A 338 -3.66 17.21 33.81
CA ARG A 338 -3.88 16.97 35.25
C ARG A 338 -4.61 15.65 35.51
N LEU A 339 -5.67 15.36 34.76
CA LEU A 339 -6.39 14.09 34.85
C LEU A 339 -5.45 12.89 34.62
N THR A 340 -4.59 12.97 33.61
CA THR A 340 -3.72 11.85 33.22
C THR A 340 -2.58 11.60 34.23
N TRP A 341 -1.97 12.66 34.78
CA TRP A 341 -0.84 12.53 35.72
C TRP A 341 -1.25 12.55 37.20
N ASN A 342 -2.37 13.18 37.55
CA ASN A 342 -2.83 13.42 38.93
C ASN A 342 -4.24 12.87 39.21
N GLY A 343 -4.74 11.93 38.41
CA GLY A 343 -6.12 11.40 38.50
C GLY A 343 -6.55 10.78 39.84
N ASN A 344 -5.66 10.70 40.84
CA ASN A 344 -5.94 10.10 42.15
C ASN A 344 -6.65 11.06 43.15
N ASN A 345 -6.76 12.35 42.83
CA ASN A 345 -7.49 13.30 43.66
C ASN A 345 -8.05 14.41 42.79
N CYS A 346 -9.28 14.23 42.35
CA CYS A 346 -9.97 15.13 41.45
C CYS A 346 -11.28 15.64 42.08
N THR A 347 -11.70 16.83 41.69
CA THR A 347 -13.05 17.34 41.89
C THR A 347 -13.80 17.33 40.57
N ILE A 348 -15.11 17.07 40.62
CA ILE A 348 -15.99 17.04 39.46
C ILE A 348 -17.09 18.07 39.74
N VAL A 349 -17.17 19.12 38.92
CA VAL A 349 -18.09 20.25 39.11
C VAL A 349 -19.00 20.36 37.91
N ASN A 350 -20.30 20.46 38.12
CA ASN A 350 -21.24 20.72 37.04
C ASN A 350 -20.97 22.11 36.46
N ALA A 351 -20.65 22.21 35.17
CA ALA A 351 -20.24 23.46 34.55
C ALA A 351 -21.36 24.52 34.50
N ASN A 352 -22.61 24.08 34.48
CA ASN A 352 -23.78 24.94 34.37
C ASN A 352 -24.26 25.47 35.72
N ASN A 353 -24.33 24.62 36.73
CA ASN A 353 -24.82 25.00 38.06
C ASN A 353 -23.70 25.43 39.02
N ASN A 354 -22.44 25.16 38.67
CA ASN A 354 -21.28 25.33 39.56
C ASN A 354 -21.41 24.57 40.88
N GLU A 355 -21.95 23.35 40.81
CA GLU A 355 -22.19 22.46 41.96
C GLU A 355 -21.24 21.25 41.91
N PHE A 356 -20.71 20.83 43.05
CA PHE A 356 -19.78 19.71 43.17
C PHE A 356 -20.51 18.37 43.18
N LEU A 357 -20.06 17.42 42.37
CA LEU A 357 -20.47 16.02 42.46
C LEU A 357 -19.89 15.42 43.74
N TYR A 358 -20.73 14.81 44.58
CA TYR A 358 -20.27 14.19 45.83
C TYR A 358 -21.06 12.93 46.16
N ALA A 359 -20.40 12.01 46.87
CA ALA A 359 -21.01 10.81 47.42
C ALA A 359 -21.63 11.13 48.79
N ALA A 360 -22.90 10.78 48.99
CA ALA A 360 -23.64 11.17 50.18
C ALA A 360 -23.11 10.51 51.45
N ILE A 361 -23.22 11.18 52.60
CA ILE A 361 -22.89 10.60 53.92
C ILE A 361 -23.83 9.44 54.28
N ASP A 362 -23.46 8.63 55.27
CA ASP A 362 -24.19 7.40 55.65
C ASP A 362 -25.66 7.62 56.04
N GLY A 363 -26.02 8.80 56.54
CA GLY A 363 -27.41 9.16 56.83
C GLY A 363 -28.31 9.31 55.59
N LEU A 364 -27.75 9.20 54.38
CA LEU A 364 -28.41 9.44 53.10
C LEU A 364 -28.20 8.30 52.11
N LEU A 365 -27.86 7.11 52.62
CA LEU A 365 -27.83 5.90 51.81
C LEU A 365 -29.21 5.66 51.16
N TYR A 366 -29.19 5.06 49.97
CA TYR A 366 -30.42 4.60 49.34
C TYR A 366 -30.88 3.28 49.99
N ASP A 367 -29.93 2.38 50.22
CA ASP A 367 -30.08 1.12 50.94
C ASP A 367 -28.70 0.64 51.45
N LYS A 368 -28.62 -0.58 51.99
CA LYS A 368 -27.38 -1.16 52.55
C LYS A 368 -26.24 -1.35 51.53
N GLU A 369 -26.53 -1.32 50.23
CA GLU A 369 -25.57 -1.58 49.14
C GLU A 369 -25.27 -0.32 48.32
N ARG A 370 -26.10 0.73 48.43
CA ARG A 370 -26.10 1.84 47.49
C ARG A 370 -26.08 3.19 48.19
N ARG A 371 -25.04 3.96 47.92
CA ARG A 371 -24.90 5.33 48.39
C ARG A 371 -25.34 6.32 47.31
N ARG A 372 -26.22 7.26 47.68
CA ARG A 372 -26.69 8.31 46.77
C ARG A 372 -25.54 9.20 46.32
N VAL A 373 -25.65 9.69 45.08
CA VAL A 373 -24.74 10.68 44.51
C VAL A 373 -25.55 11.91 44.14
N PHE A 374 -25.03 13.07 44.52
CA PHE A 374 -25.72 14.35 44.37
C PHE A 374 -24.76 15.40 43.81
N THR A 375 -25.31 16.55 43.40
CA THR A 375 -24.56 17.80 43.30
C THR A 375 -24.94 18.78 44.41
N TRP A 376 -23.98 19.58 44.89
CA TRP A 376 -24.16 20.55 45.99
C TRP A 376 -23.36 21.84 45.74
N PRO A 377 -23.92 23.05 45.95
CA PRO A 377 -23.24 24.33 45.67
C PRO A 377 -22.18 24.75 46.70
N SER A 378 -21.96 23.98 47.78
CA SER A 378 -21.09 24.42 48.87
C SER A 378 -19.61 24.42 48.48
N PRO A 379 -18.88 25.52 48.75
CA PRO A 379 -17.43 25.61 48.53
C PRO A 379 -16.62 24.84 49.57
N ASN A 380 -17.25 24.44 50.69
CA ASN A 380 -16.63 23.56 51.68
C ASN A 380 -16.72 22.12 51.14
N ILE A 381 -15.83 21.82 50.19
CA ILE A 381 -15.60 20.47 49.70
C ILE A 381 -15.06 19.68 50.88
N ASP A 382 -15.96 19.08 51.65
CA ASP A 382 -15.60 17.97 52.50
C ASP A 382 -14.97 16.87 51.63
N VAL A 383 -14.17 15.98 52.23
CA VAL A 383 -13.48 14.88 51.54
C VAL A 383 -14.44 14.05 50.66
N SER A 384 -15.74 14.06 50.97
CA SER A 384 -16.82 13.42 50.21
C SER A 384 -16.97 13.89 48.74
N GLY A 385 -16.42 15.05 48.37
CA GLY A 385 -16.39 15.58 47.00
C GLY A 385 -15.10 15.26 46.20
N SER A 386 -14.17 14.50 46.78
CA SER A 386 -12.95 14.03 46.11
C SER A 386 -13.14 12.68 45.43
N TRP A 387 -12.62 12.56 44.21
CA TRP A 387 -12.74 11.40 43.34
C TRP A 387 -11.39 10.94 42.80
N LYS A 388 -11.18 9.62 42.73
CA LYS A 388 -10.14 8.96 41.93
C LYS A 388 -10.71 8.61 40.56
N ILE A 389 -10.07 9.07 39.49
CA ILE A 389 -10.45 8.79 38.11
C ILE A 389 -9.32 7.97 37.48
N ILE A 390 -9.54 6.66 37.33
CA ILE A 390 -8.50 5.70 36.95
C ILE A 390 -8.81 5.15 35.55
N PRO A 391 -7.87 5.22 34.59
CA PRO A 391 -8.09 4.67 33.26
C PRO A 391 -8.20 3.15 33.28
N VAL A 392 -9.10 2.61 32.46
CA VAL A 392 -9.23 1.19 32.12
C VAL A 392 -9.29 1.03 30.59
N ASP A 393 -9.09 -0.18 30.08
CA ASP A 393 -9.08 -0.48 28.64
C ASP A 393 -8.17 0.47 27.83
N ASN A 394 -6.92 0.64 28.29
CA ASN A 394 -5.94 1.56 27.68
C ASN A 394 -6.41 3.02 27.63
N GLY A 395 -7.18 3.47 28.62
CA GLY A 395 -7.67 4.84 28.71
C GLY A 395 -8.87 5.15 27.82
N ALA A 396 -9.49 4.13 27.20
CA ALA A 396 -10.76 4.30 26.48
C ALA A 396 -11.93 4.56 27.45
N TYR A 397 -11.86 4.00 28.67
CA TYR A 397 -12.84 4.19 29.72
C TYR A 397 -12.14 4.46 31.07
N PHE A 398 -12.94 4.84 32.07
CA PHE A 398 -12.48 5.24 33.38
C PHE A 398 -13.38 4.65 34.46
N THR A 399 -12.78 4.35 35.60
CA THR A 399 -13.52 4.17 36.85
C THR A 399 -13.48 5.49 37.61
N ILE A 400 -14.61 5.88 38.19
CA ILE A 400 -14.72 7.09 39.02
C ILE A 400 -15.05 6.62 40.43
N THR A 401 -14.11 6.74 41.35
CA THR A 401 -14.21 6.18 42.71
C THR A 401 -14.16 7.27 43.75
N SER A 402 -15.09 7.28 44.70
CA SER A 402 -15.05 8.24 45.81
C SER A 402 -13.78 8.01 46.63
N THR A 403 -12.98 9.06 46.85
CA THR A 403 -11.74 8.95 47.65
C THR A 403 -12.05 8.62 49.10
N THR A 404 -13.14 9.17 49.64
CA THR A 404 -13.55 9.02 51.04
C THR A 404 -14.05 7.62 51.34
N TYR A 405 -14.96 7.11 50.50
CA TYR A 405 -15.60 5.83 50.77
C TYR A 405 -14.91 4.66 50.07
N ASN A 406 -14.06 4.92 49.07
CA ASN A 406 -13.49 3.91 48.19
C ASN A 406 -14.58 3.08 47.49
N GLU A 407 -15.63 3.75 47.03
CA GLU A 407 -16.80 3.18 46.35
C GLU A 407 -16.86 3.73 44.92
N TYR A 408 -17.12 2.89 43.93
CA TYR A 408 -17.15 3.32 42.52
C TYR A 408 -18.52 3.83 42.11
N LEU A 409 -18.53 4.87 41.28
CA LEU A 409 -19.70 5.46 40.64
C LEU A 409 -20.24 4.50 39.58
N TYR A 410 -21.53 4.21 39.60
CA TYR A 410 -22.15 3.33 38.61
C TYR A 410 -23.60 3.72 38.30
N ALA A 411 -24.04 3.34 37.11
CA ALA A 411 -25.42 3.52 36.66
C ALA A 411 -26.25 2.25 36.91
N VAL A 412 -27.45 2.39 37.48
CA VAL A 412 -28.25 1.21 37.84
C VAL A 412 -28.91 0.52 36.65
N TYR A 413 -29.13 -0.78 36.76
CA TYR A 413 -30.03 -1.53 35.89
C TYR A 413 -31.50 -1.08 36.02
N ASP A 414 -32.33 -1.52 35.08
CA ASP A 414 -33.69 -0.99 34.86
C ASP A 414 -34.64 -1.11 36.06
N GLY A 415 -34.42 -2.06 36.99
CA GLY A 415 -35.24 -2.21 38.18
C GLY A 415 -35.16 -1.05 39.19
N LEU A 416 -34.19 -0.13 39.06
CA LEU A 416 -33.99 1.01 39.97
C LEU A 416 -34.00 2.37 39.27
N VAL A 417 -34.43 2.38 38.01
CA VAL A 417 -34.57 3.60 37.22
C VAL A 417 -35.67 4.50 37.81
N LEU A 418 -35.50 5.82 37.75
CA LEU A 418 -36.51 6.75 38.28
C LEU A 418 -37.72 6.85 37.35
N ASN A 419 -37.50 7.01 36.03
CA ASN A 419 -38.54 7.08 35.01
C ASN A 419 -37.98 6.77 33.59
N ALA A 420 -38.77 6.99 32.54
CA ALA A 420 -38.36 6.72 31.16
C ALA A 420 -37.10 7.49 30.72
N GLN A 421 -36.80 8.63 31.35
CA GLN A 421 -35.71 9.53 30.95
C GLN A 421 -34.49 9.44 31.88
N ASN A 422 -34.68 9.08 33.15
CA ASN A 422 -33.70 9.34 34.20
C ASN A 422 -33.29 8.04 34.89
N ARG A 423 -32.08 7.55 34.60
CA ARG A 423 -31.47 6.40 35.29
C ARG A 423 -30.68 6.89 36.49
N ARG A 424 -30.91 6.28 37.66
CA ARG A 424 -30.25 6.68 38.91
C ARG A 424 -28.77 6.29 38.92
N ILE A 425 -27.98 7.12 39.57
CA ILE A 425 -26.55 6.91 39.78
C ILE A 425 -26.27 6.75 41.26
N PHE A 426 -25.42 5.78 41.58
CA PHE A 426 -25.01 5.49 42.95
C PHE A 426 -23.51 5.25 43.02
N THR A 427 -23.03 5.12 44.25
CA THR A 427 -21.74 4.49 44.57
C THR A 427 -21.99 3.14 45.25
N TRP A 428 -21.17 2.13 44.95
CA TRP A 428 -21.35 0.75 45.41
C TRP A 428 -20.65 0.47 46.75
N VAL A 429 -21.43 0.32 47.82
CA VAL A 429 -20.95 0.17 49.22
C VAL A 429 -20.19 -1.14 49.48
N PRO A 430 -20.60 -2.31 48.92
CA PRO A 430 -19.91 -3.58 49.16
C PRO A 430 -18.49 -3.67 48.59
N LYS A 431 -18.11 -2.79 47.65
CA LYS A 431 -16.77 -2.68 47.03
C LYS A 431 -16.25 -3.94 46.30
N ASN A 432 -17.07 -4.97 46.16
CA ASN A 432 -16.74 -6.19 45.45
C ASN A 432 -17.32 -6.17 44.03
N GLY A 433 -16.54 -6.66 43.06
CA GLY A 433 -17.01 -6.91 41.69
C GLY A 433 -17.50 -5.66 40.95
N MET A 434 -16.59 -4.96 40.27
CA MET A 434 -17.00 -3.92 39.32
C MET A 434 -17.39 -4.57 37.98
N ASP A 435 -18.61 -4.29 37.53
CA ASP A 435 -19.06 -4.63 36.19
C ASP A 435 -18.97 -3.43 35.23
N ASN A 436 -19.47 -3.58 34.01
CA ASN A 436 -19.43 -2.52 33.00
C ASN A 436 -20.28 -1.29 33.35
N THR A 437 -21.16 -1.34 34.36
CA THR A 437 -21.96 -0.18 34.80
C THR A 437 -21.12 0.88 35.52
N GLY A 438 -19.93 0.50 36.01
CA GLY A 438 -18.95 1.39 36.64
C GLY A 438 -17.90 1.97 35.70
N HIS A 439 -18.01 1.68 34.39
CA HIS A 439 -17.08 2.18 33.37
C HIS A 439 -17.66 3.40 32.64
N TRP A 440 -16.87 4.48 32.60
CA TRP A 440 -17.28 5.78 32.07
C TRP A 440 -16.33 6.24 30.96
N LYS A 441 -16.87 6.73 29.85
CA LYS A 441 -16.11 7.39 28.80
C LYS A 441 -16.09 8.89 29.08
N LEU A 442 -14.90 9.48 29.06
CA LEU A 442 -14.69 10.91 29.27
C LEU A 442 -14.32 11.56 27.93
N THR A 443 -15.08 12.57 27.53
CA THR A 443 -14.79 13.32 26.30
C THR A 443 -14.54 14.79 26.65
N PRO A 444 -13.31 15.31 26.46
CA PRO A 444 -13.04 16.72 26.65
C PRO A 444 -13.82 17.55 25.62
N LYS A 445 -14.22 18.76 26.03
CA LYS A 445 -14.96 19.73 25.21
C LYS A 445 -14.39 21.13 25.43
N ASN A 446 -14.53 21.98 24.42
CA ASN A 446 -13.96 23.32 24.38
C ASN A 446 -12.50 23.36 24.85
N PHE A 447 -11.64 22.55 24.19
CA PHE A 447 -10.23 22.42 24.53
C PHE A 447 -9.98 21.96 25.97
N GLY A 448 -10.85 21.09 26.48
CA GLY A 448 -10.77 20.52 27.82
C GLY A 448 -11.25 21.47 28.93
N GLU A 449 -11.97 22.54 28.62
CA GLU A 449 -12.60 23.37 29.66
C GLU A 449 -13.60 22.55 30.50
N TYR A 450 -14.35 21.66 29.85
CA TYR A 450 -15.27 20.72 30.49
C TYR A 450 -15.22 19.36 29.78
N PHE A 451 -15.94 18.40 30.35
CA PHE A 451 -16.03 17.01 29.89
C PHE A 451 -17.50 16.59 29.83
N THR A 452 -17.82 15.75 28.87
CA THR A 452 -19.00 14.89 28.96
C THR A 452 -18.57 13.53 29.54
N ILE A 453 -19.46 12.94 30.35
CA ILE A 453 -19.22 11.67 31.05
C ILE A 453 -20.32 10.71 30.62
N GLU A 454 -19.97 9.68 29.85
CA GLU A 454 -20.91 8.74 29.23
C GLU A 454 -20.75 7.34 29.83
N SER A 455 -21.85 6.71 30.24
CA SER A 455 -21.82 5.33 30.73
C SER A 455 -21.50 4.37 29.59
N ARG A 456 -20.49 3.51 29.77
CA ARG A 456 -20.13 2.48 28.78
C ARG A 456 -21.28 1.50 28.53
N GLN A 457 -21.94 1.05 29.59
CA GLN A 457 -22.96 0.00 29.50
C GLN A 457 -24.22 0.49 28.78
N PHE A 458 -24.61 1.74 28.99
CA PHE A 458 -25.90 2.24 28.54
C PHE A 458 -25.80 3.28 27.41
N ASN A 459 -24.61 3.81 27.13
CA ASN A 459 -24.43 4.92 26.17
C ASN A 459 -25.28 6.15 26.54
N GLU A 460 -25.36 6.43 27.85
CA GLU A 460 -26.16 7.50 28.44
C GLU A 460 -25.23 8.52 29.15
N TYR A 461 -25.56 9.80 29.08
CA TYR A 461 -24.71 10.87 29.63
C TYR A 461 -25.07 11.23 31.06
N LEU A 462 -24.07 11.28 31.94
CA LEU A 462 -24.19 11.75 33.32
C LEU A 462 -24.55 13.23 33.34
N TYR A 463 -25.58 13.61 34.10
CA TYR A 463 -26.00 15.00 34.22
C TYR A 463 -26.60 15.31 35.59
N ALA A 464 -26.53 16.58 35.98
CA ALA A 464 -27.20 17.07 37.18
C ALA A 464 -28.70 17.26 36.89
N GLY A 465 -29.56 16.62 37.67
CA GLY A 465 -31.01 16.71 37.50
C GLY A 465 -31.51 18.17 37.59
N PRO A 466 -32.57 18.54 36.86
CA PRO A 466 -33.15 19.87 36.97
C PRO A 466 -33.78 20.08 38.37
N SER A 467 -34.12 21.32 38.71
CA SER A 467 -34.60 21.71 40.05
C SER A 467 -35.82 20.91 40.51
N GLU A 468 -36.70 20.50 39.60
CA GLU A 468 -37.91 19.72 39.89
C GLU A 468 -37.58 18.27 40.32
N LEU A 469 -36.37 17.80 40.00
CA LEU A 469 -35.84 16.50 40.39
C LEU A 469 -34.78 16.62 41.50
N ALA A 470 -34.69 17.78 42.16
CA ALA A 470 -33.81 17.93 43.31
C ALA A 470 -34.25 17.00 44.45
N HIS A 471 -33.28 16.53 45.24
CA HIS A 471 -33.58 15.72 46.42
C HIS A 471 -34.18 16.59 47.54
N ASP A 472 -33.63 17.80 47.69
CA ASP A 472 -34.13 18.85 48.58
C ASP A 472 -33.69 20.24 48.07
N LYS A 473 -33.79 21.26 48.94
CA LYS A 473 -33.44 22.65 48.60
C LYS A 473 -31.95 22.87 48.34
N GLU A 474 -31.08 21.99 48.79
CA GLU A 474 -29.63 22.15 48.71
C GLU A 474 -29.00 21.20 47.70
N ARG A 475 -29.63 20.05 47.42
CA ARG A 475 -28.99 18.93 46.73
C ARG A 475 -29.80 18.48 45.53
N ARG A 476 -29.14 18.37 44.37
CA ARG A 476 -29.75 17.77 43.17
C ARG A 476 -29.38 16.31 43.04
N ASN A 477 -30.34 15.51 42.60
CA ASN A 477 -30.04 14.15 42.16
C ASN A 477 -29.20 14.17 40.88
N VAL A 478 -28.34 13.16 40.73
CA VAL A 478 -27.54 12.93 39.53
C VAL A 478 -28.07 11.69 38.81
N PHE A 479 -28.17 11.79 37.49
CA PHE A 479 -28.73 10.75 36.65
C PHE A 479 -27.87 10.52 35.41
N THR A 480 -28.14 9.44 34.68
CA THR A 480 -27.82 9.36 33.26
C THR A 480 -29.07 9.57 32.39
N TRP A 481 -28.87 10.21 31.23
CA TRP A 481 -29.93 10.57 30.28
C TRP A 481 -30.23 9.41 29.32
N ARG A 482 -31.31 8.68 29.60
CA ARG A 482 -31.72 7.46 28.86
C ARG A 482 -32.09 7.67 27.39
N PRO A 483 -32.68 8.81 26.98
CA PRO A 483 -32.94 9.05 25.55
C PRO A 483 -31.68 9.14 24.70
N GLY A 484 -30.49 9.25 25.33
CA GLY A 484 -29.22 9.36 24.63
C GLY A 484 -28.91 10.78 24.16
N GLY A 485 -27.69 10.95 23.66
CA GLY A 485 -27.16 12.26 23.26
C GLY A 485 -26.70 13.11 24.44
N GLU A 486 -25.91 14.13 24.13
CA GLU A 486 -25.38 15.07 25.11
C GLU A 486 -26.49 15.99 25.65
N VAL A 487 -26.46 16.28 26.95
CA VAL A 487 -27.36 17.23 27.61
C VAL A 487 -26.54 18.37 28.18
N LEU A 488 -27.08 19.59 28.13
CA LEU A 488 -26.38 20.79 28.59
C LEU A 488 -25.94 20.67 30.07
N LEU A 489 -26.82 20.14 30.93
CA LEU A 489 -26.53 19.86 32.34
C LEU A 489 -25.56 18.69 32.56
N GLY A 490 -25.04 18.07 31.49
CA GLY A 490 -24.06 17.00 31.48
C GLY A 490 -22.63 17.46 31.18
N ASN A 491 -22.38 18.77 31.22
CA ASN A 491 -21.05 19.34 31.13
C ASN A 491 -20.40 19.41 32.51
N TRP A 492 -19.22 18.82 32.65
CA TRP A 492 -18.51 18.70 33.93
C TRP A 492 -17.08 19.26 33.85
N LYS A 493 -16.71 20.17 34.74
CA LYS A 493 -15.32 20.60 34.94
C LYS A 493 -14.63 19.59 35.86
N ILE A 494 -13.54 18.99 35.40
CA ILE A 494 -12.73 18.05 36.18
C ILE A 494 -11.41 18.72 36.53
N THR A 495 -11.10 18.81 37.83
CA THR A 495 -9.85 19.41 38.32
C THR A 495 -9.08 18.42 39.18
N CYS A 496 -7.86 18.11 38.75
CA CYS A 496 -6.79 17.46 39.50
C CYS A 496 -5.53 18.36 39.36
#